data_AF-A0AA85ITP1-F1
#
_entry.id   AF-A0AA85ITP1-F1
#
_cell.length_a   1.000
_cell.length_b   1.000
_cell.length_c   1.000
_cell.angle_alpha   90.00
_cell.angle_beta   90.00
_cell.angle_gamma   90.00
#
_symmetry.space_group_name_H-M   'P 1'
#
loop_
_entity.id
_entity.type
_entity.pdbx_description
1 polymer ?
#
loop_
_entity_poly.entity_id
_entity_poly.type
_entity_poly.pdbx_seq_one_letter_code
_entity_poly.pdbx_strand_id
1 'polypeptide(L)'
;MGALFSIFCAIFTFYFCTNNWKPEKYFSELSSKTAYRFCGLKSYGEEIPNKLKQCSLVHVNALFRHGTRTPNAKSIVAFADVYKRLKKSYENGSPIPREFFQHPIPFQGSAVKELLPTGFESMMLTDENVRFYSSSVDRSIASGRAFYNGLTNGPPVQPIWNRKLYCGDDEVPASCILDEPVADSTIHHKNITINDDLLRFFAQCKNYIEKIEKNKTASVEYYKFLKSEYVAASYENFLQRYNLNRDDYAPDDVRTIFLACSYEIAAMNDFSDNISPWCKLLTPSDIPVWEYSADLKHYWLKSYGYDLNYIQSCPLLGEMLTQITEAVRQFAFGGFNQSDVSVHRGSFWFGHAETVLPIVAALGIFNESVGHSKVHKLTADNFDERLRMLQQEQPPPTMFRTGYITPFAGNIAFMVYYCPESASRQLSSQYF
;
A
#
# COMPACT_ATOMS: atom_id res chain seq x y z
N MET A 1 16.84 40.74 21.88
CA MET A 1 17.63 39.50 21.72
C MET A 1 16.77 38.23 21.56
N GLY A 2 15.59 38.10 22.19
CA GLY A 2 14.75 36.91 22.06
C GLY A 2 14.21 36.61 20.65
N ALA A 3 13.77 37.63 19.89
CA ALA A 3 13.21 37.41 18.54
C ALA A 3 14.24 36.94 17.50
N LEU A 4 15.48 37.45 17.57
CA LEU A 4 16.57 37.01 16.69
C LEU A 4 17.02 35.59 17.01
N PHE A 5 17.00 35.19 18.28
CA PHE A 5 17.34 33.82 18.70
C PHE A 5 16.27 32.81 18.25
N SER A 6 14.98 33.18 18.31
CA SER A 6 13.88 32.35 17.78
C SER A 6 13.91 32.22 16.25
N ILE A 7 14.26 33.28 15.53
CA ILE A 7 14.43 33.23 14.06
C ILE A 7 15.63 32.36 13.69
N PHE A 8 16.77 32.50 14.39
CA PHE A 8 17.93 31.64 14.16
C PHE A 8 17.63 30.17 14.48
N CYS A 9 16.95 29.86 15.58
CA CYS A 9 16.51 28.49 15.86
C CYS A 9 15.54 27.97 14.79
N ALA A 10 14.56 28.76 14.34
CA ALA A 10 13.63 28.34 13.30
C ALA A 10 14.35 28.07 11.96
N ILE A 11 15.28 28.94 11.56
CA ILE A 11 16.09 28.77 10.34
C ILE A 11 17.03 27.57 10.47
N PHE A 12 17.68 27.38 11.62
CA PHE A 12 18.60 26.25 11.85
C PHE A 12 17.85 24.92 11.90
N THR A 13 16.65 24.89 12.50
CA THR A 13 15.76 23.72 12.51
C THR A 13 15.23 23.42 11.11
N PHE A 14 14.84 24.46 10.36
CA PHE A 14 14.43 24.34 8.95
C PHE A 14 15.57 23.79 8.09
N TYR A 15 16.79 24.33 8.22
CA TYR A 15 17.97 23.92 7.46
C TYR A 15 18.42 22.48 7.79
N PHE A 16 18.35 22.08 9.07
CA PHE A 16 18.63 20.70 9.48
C PHE A 16 17.52 19.72 9.05
N CYS A 17 16.25 20.15 9.02
CA CYS A 17 15.14 19.34 8.52
C CYS A 17 15.20 19.15 7.00
N THR A 18 15.65 20.16 6.24
CA THR A 18 15.72 20.08 4.77
C THR A 18 16.97 19.34 4.27
N ASN A 19 18.11 19.43 4.95
CA ASN A 19 19.38 18.88 4.45
C ASN A 19 19.73 17.46 4.90
N ASN A 20 19.02 16.89 5.88
CA ASN A 20 19.23 15.49 6.31
C ASN A 20 18.21 14.50 5.71
N TRP A 21 17.38 14.94 4.76
CA TRP A 21 16.36 14.10 4.17
C TRP A 21 16.94 13.25 3.05
N LYS A 22 17.28 11.99 3.37
CA LYS A 22 17.78 11.02 2.39
C LYS A 22 16.71 10.73 1.33
N PRO A 23 17.05 10.60 0.03
CA PRO A 23 16.09 10.27 -1.03
C PRO A 23 15.25 9.01 -0.75
N GLU A 24 15.81 8.02 -0.05
CA GLU A 24 15.09 6.82 0.38
C GLU A 24 13.93 7.12 1.35
N LYS A 25 14.08 8.12 2.24
CA LYS A 25 13.04 8.50 3.19
C LYS A 25 11.88 9.20 2.47
N TYR A 26 12.19 10.08 1.52
CA TYR A 26 11.23 10.72 0.62
C TYR A 26 10.31 9.68 -0.04
N PHE A 27 10.89 8.63 -0.64
CA PHE A 27 10.09 7.66 -1.41
C PHE A 27 9.21 6.76 -0.55
N SER A 28 9.43 6.74 0.76
CA SER A 28 8.54 6.05 1.71
C SER A 28 7.28 6.87 2.02
N GLU A 29 7.34 8.21 1.91
CA GLU A 29 6.33 9.21 2.33
C GLU A 29 5.21 9.46 1.31
N LEU A 30 4.77 8.40 0.63
CA LEU A 30 3.78 8.47 -0.46
C LEU A 30 2.48 7.71 -0.15
N SER A 31 2.21 7.46 1.15
CA SER A 31 0.99 6.80 1.64
C SER A 31 0.74 5.46 0.91
N SER A 32 -0.51 5.06 0.68
CA SER A 32 -0.85 3.84 -0.06
C SER A 32 -0.44 3.85 -1.54
N LYS A 33 0.30 4.85 -2.02
CA LYS A 33 0.87 4.93 -3.36
C LYS A 33 2.38 4.70 -3.37
N THR A 34 3.00 4.57 -2.19
CA THR A 34 4.39 4.10 -2.05
C THR A 34 4.60 2.79 -2.82
N ALA A 35 5.71 2.70 -3.54
CA ALA A 35 6.15 1.45 -4.18
C ALA A 35 6.62 0.47 -3.11
N TYR A 36 6.41 -0.84 -3.29
CA TYR A 36 6.81 -1.84 -2.29
C TYR A 36 8.28 -1.73 -1.86
N ARG A 37 9.19 -1.53 -2.81
CA ARG A 37 10.64 -1.35 -2.56
C ARG A 37 10.99 -0.14 -1.67
N PHE A 38 10.06 0.79 -1.50
CA PHE A 38 10.22 1.99 -0.68
C PHE A 38 9.36 1.97 0.58
N CYS A 39 8.75 0.83 0.93
CA CYS A 39 7.84 0.74 2.06
C CYS A 39 8.51 0.97 3.43
N GLY A 40 9.81 1.26 3.48
CA GLY A 40 10.55 1.72 4.68
C GLY A 40 10.65 0.70 5.81
N LEU A 41 9.88 -0.38 5.76
CA LEU A 41 9.98 -1.52 6.65
C LEU A 41 11.27 -2.26 6.31
N LYS A 42 12.20 -2.27 7.26
CA LYS A 42 13.36 -3.14 7.19
C LYS A 42 12.85 -4.56 7.44
N SER A 43 13.21 -5.48 6.55
CA SER A 43 13.10 -6.90 6.84
C SER A 43 13.77 -7.16 8.19
N TYR A 44 13.25 -8.10 8.98
CA TYR A 44 13.97 -8.67 10.13
C TYR A 44 15.14 -9.53 9.59
N GLY A 45 16.02 -8.89 8.83
CA GLY A 45 16.95 -9.45 7.87
C GLY A 45 18.37 -9.60 8.40
N GLU A 46 18.59 -9.40 9.70
CA GLU A 46 19.86 -9.73 10.36
C GLU A 46 19.72 -10.75 11.49
N GLU A 47 18.49 -11.16 11.81
CA GLU A 47 18.21 -12.17 12.81
C GLU A 47 17.04 -13.05 12.37
N ILE A 48 17.15 -13.88 11.33
CA ILE A 48 16.33 -15.11 11.39
C ILE A 48 16.72 -15.74 12.72
N PRO A 49 15.84 -15.81 13.74
CA PRO A 49 16.26 -16.22 15.07
C PRO A 49 17.01 -17.53 14.88
N ASN A 50 18.21 -17.71 15.46
CA ASN A 50 18.99 -18.92 15.22
C ASN A 50 18.15 -20.22 15.40
N LYS A 51 17.10 -20.13 16.22
CA LYS A 51 16.02 -21.13 16.36
C LYS A 51 15.36 -21.56 15.03
N LEU A 52 15.03 -20.64 14.12
CA LEU A 52 14.42 -20.94 12.82
C LEU A 52 15.38 -21.61 11.82
N LYS A 53 16.70 -21.52 12.01
CA LYS A 53 17.68 -22.22 11.13
C LYS A 53 17.59 -23.75 11.24
N GLN A 54 17.10 -24.25 12.37
CA GLN A 54 16.85 -25.68 12.61
C GLN A 54 15.41 -26.09 12.25
N CYS A 55 14.61 -25.15 11.74
CA CYS A 55 13.23 -25.39 11.40
C CYS A 55 13.05 -25.53 9.89
N SER A 56 11.97 -26.18 9.50
CA SER A 56 11.59 -26.37 8.11
C SER A 56 10.21 -25.76 7.87
N LEU A 57 10.05 -25.00 6.78
CA LEU A 57 8.79 -24.37 6.43
C LEU A 57 7.75 -25.45 6.06
N VAL A 58 6.57 -25.39 6.67
CA VAL A 58 5.48 -26.33 6.45
C VAL A 58 4.42 -25.74 5.54
N HIS A 59 3.99 -24.51 5.83
CA HIS A 59 2.89 -23.84 5.15
C HIS A 59 3.07 -22.32 5.12
N VAL A 60 2.66 -21.69 4.02
CA VAL A 60 2.56 -20.23 3.88
C VAL A 60 1.13 -19.84 3.54
N ASN A 61 0.55 -18.90 4.29
CA ASN A 61 -0.71 -18.25 3.93
C ASN A 61 -0.47 -16.75 3.81
N ALA A 62 -0.60 -16.18 2.62
CA ALA A 62 -0.20 -14.81 2.37
C ALA A 62 -1.26 -14.04 1.58
N LEU A 63 -1.56 -12.82 2.05
CA LEU A 63 -2.50 -11.90 1.45
C LEU A 63 -1.74 -10.70 0.87
N PHE A 64 -1.95 -10.46 -0.41
CA PHE A 64 -1.32 -9.41 -1.19
C PHE A 64 -2.36 -8.39 -1.65
N ARG A 65 -2.00 -7.13 -1.55
CA ARG A 65 -2.60 -6.09 -2.38
C ARG A 65 -2.05 -6.21 -3.80
N HIS A 66 -2.85 -5.88 -4.80
CA HIS A 66 -2.36 -5.72 -6.17
C HIS A 66 -1.12 -4.80 -6.27
N GLY A 67 -0.30 -5.03 -7.30
CA GLY A 67 0.92 -4.25 -7.57
C GLY A 67 0.66 -2.80 -8.02
N THR A 68 1.73 -2.13 -8.44
CA THR A 68 1.69 -0.76 -8.95
C THR A 68 0.73 -0.67 -10.13
N ARG A 69 -0.04 0.42 -10.20
CA ARG A 69 -1.01 0.62 -11.28
C ARG A 69 -1.09 2.05 -11.73
N THR A 70 -1.65 2.27 -12.92
CA THR A 70 -2.05 3.59 -13.38
C THR A 70 -3.14 4.20 -12.48
N PRO A 71 -3.28 5.53 -12.45
CA PRO A 71 -4.32 6.22 -11.69
C PRO A 71 -5.74 5.91 -12.19
N ASN A 72 -6.74 6.39 -11.45
CA ASN A 72 -8.12 6.36 -11.94
C ASN A 72 -8.37 7.54 -12.91
N ALA A 73 -9.43 7.47 -13.73
CA ALA A 73 -9.75 8.49 -14.73
C ALA A 73 -9.86 9.92 -14.15
N LYS A 74 -10.50 10.07 -12.98
CA LYS A 74 -10.64 11.37 -12.31
C LYS A 74 -9.27 11.96 -11.93
N SER A 75 -8.35 11.12 -11.46
CA SER A 75 -6.98 11.55 -11.15
C SER A 75 -6.21 11.96 -12.41
N ILE A 76 -6.32 11.21 -13.52
CA ILE A 76 -5.64 11.56 -14.78
C ILE A 76 -6.14 12.91 -15.31
N VAL A 77 -7.46 13.15 -15.27
CA VAL A 77 -8.06 14.45 -15.63
C VAL A 77 -7.52 15.56 -14.72
N ALA A 78 -7.51 15.36 -13.41
CA ALA A 78 -6.98 16.34 -12.46
C ALA A 78 -5.50 16.66 -12.70
N PHE A 79 -4.67 15.66 -13.05
CA PHE A 79 -3.27 15.88 -13.41
C PHE A 79 -3.15 16.76 -14.65
N ALA A 80 -3.94 16.47 -15.68
CA ALA A 80 -3.95 17.28 -16.90
C ALA A 80 -4.42 18.71 -16.65
N ASP A 81 -5.42 18.92 -15.80
CA ASP A 81 -5.97 20.25 -15.50
C ASP A 81 -5.01 21.10 -14.66
N VAL A 82 -4.34 20.51 -13.66
CA VAL A 82 -3.27 21.18 -12.92
C VAL A 82 -2.10 21.52 -13.85
N TYR A 83 -1.67 20.60 -14.71
CA TYR A 83 -0.60 20.84 -15.68
C TYR A 83 -0.92 22.03 -16.60
N LYS A 84 -2.14 22.08 -17.17
CA LYS A 84 -2.57 23.17 -18.05
C LYS A 84 -2.55 24.53 -17.34
N ARG A 85 -3.05 24.60 -16.10
CA ARG A 85 -3.03 25.84 -15.31
C ARG A 85 -1.59 26.26 -14.98
N LEU A 86 -0.73 25.33 -14.55
CA LEU A 86 0.69 25.59 -14.32
C LEU A 86 1.41 26.07 -15.58
N LYS A 87 1.08 25.51 -16.75
CA LYS A 87 1.65 25.94 -18.03
C LYS A 87 1.28 27.39 -18.36
N LYS A 88 0.01 27.76 -18.19
CA LYS A 88 -0.45 29.15 -18.35
C LYS A 88 0.29 30.10 -17.40
N SER A 89 0.46 29.70 -16.14
CA SER A 89 1.19 30.50 -15.14
C SER A 89 2.67 30.66 -15.50
N TYR A 90 3.32 29.61 -15.99
CA TYR A 90 4.71 29.66 -16.50
C TYR A 90 4.84 30.60 -17.71
N GLU A 91 3.92 30.51 -18.66
CA GLU A 91 3.87 31.42 -19.83
C GLU A 91 3.67 32.89 -19.40
N ASN A 92 3.04 33.11 -18.25
CA ASN A 92 2.87 34.43 -17.61
C ASN A 92 4.03 34.84 -16.68
N GLY A 93 5.16 34.12 -16.69
CA GLY A 93 6.38 34.47 -15.95
C GLY A 93 6.52 33.85 -14.55
N SER A 94 5.68 32.90 -14.19
CA SER A 94 5.85 32.13 -12.93
C SER A 94 7.14 31.30 -12.98
N PRO A 95 7.95 31.27 -11.89
CA PRO A 95 9.24 30.57 -11.85
C PRO A 95 9.10 29.05 -11.70
N ILE A 96 8.26 28.42 -12.51
CA ILE A 96 8.11 26.96 -12.56
C ILE A 96 9.26 26.38 -13.41
N PRO A 97 9.95 25.31 -12.95
CA PRO A 97 11.06 24.72 -13.71
C PRO A 97 10.65 24.30 -15.12
N ARG A 98 11.41 24.73 -16.14
CA ARG A 98 11.15 24.40 -17.55
C ARG A 98 11.06 22.89 -17.80
N GLU A 99 11.87 22.10 -17.09
CA GLU A 99 11.88 20.63 -17.14
C GLU A 99 10.49 20.02 -16.89
N PHE A 100 9.68 20.66 -16.04
CA PHE A 100 8.31 20.20 -15.76
C PHE A 100 7.43 20.15 -17.01
N PHE A 101 7.61 21.09 -17.94
CA PHE A 101 6.82 21.14 -19.17
C PHE A 101 7.41 20.32 -20.32
N GLN A 102 8.64 19.86 -20.19
CA GLN A 102 9.25 18.88 -21.10
C GLN A 102 8.83 17.45 -20.74
N HIS A 103 8.42 17.26 -19.49
CA HIS A 103 7.88 16.00 -18.99
C HIS A 103 6.43 15.81 -19.43
N PRO A 104 6.05 14.62 -19.94
CA PRO A 104 4.68 14.34 -20.34
C PRO A 104 3.72 14.42 -19.14
N ILE A 105 2.45 14.71 -19.42
CA ILE A 105 1.42 14.63 -18.38
C ILE A 105 1.34 13.18 -17.90
N PRO A 106 1.44 12.90 -16.59
CA PRO A 106 1.49 11.55 -16.07
C PRO A 106 0.27 10.75 -16.51
N PHE A 107 0.52 9.60 -17.12
CA PHE A 107 -0.50 8.64 -17.55
C PHE A 107 -1.53 9.18 -18.57
N GLN A 108 -1.21 10.28 -19.27
CA GLN A 108 -2.08 10.80 -20.32
C GLN A 108 -2.23 9.77 -21.45
N GLY A 109 -3.47 9.40 -21.78
CA GLY A 109 -3.76 8.38 -22.78
C GLY A 109 -3.49 6.94 -22.31
N SER A 110 -3.03 6.74 -21.07
CA SER A 110 -2.88 5.40 -20.50
C SER A 110 -4.24 4.80 -20.13
N ALA A 111 -4.34 3.48 -20.22
CA ALA A 111 -5.48 2.76 -19.67
C ALA A 111 -5.57 2.97 -18.15
N VAL A 112 -6.81 2.96 -17.65
CA VAL A 112 -7.15 3.42 -16.29
C VAL A 112 -7.13 2.25 -15.30
N LYS A 113 -6.48 2.44 -14.15
CA LYS A 113 -6.35 1.44 -13.05
C LYS A 113 -5.64 0.12 -13.45
N GLU A 114 -4.83 0.13 -14.51
CA GLU A 114 -4.12 -1.05 -15.03
C GLU A 114 -2.81 -1.31 -14.28
N LEU A 115 -2.45 -2.58 -14.10
CA LEU A 115 -1.22 -3.00 -13.42
C LEU A 115 0.02 -2.66 -14.28
N LEU A 116 1.07 -2.12 -13.66
CA LEU A 116 2.35 -1.85 -14.29
C LEU A 116 3.34 -3.02 -14.10
N PRO A 117 4.19 -3.32 -15.10
CA PRO A 117 5.15 -4.41 -15.05
C PRO A 117 6.32 -4.04 -14.14
N THR A 118 6.24 -4.46 -12.86
CA THR A 118 7.35 -4.38 -11.89
C THR A 118 7.48 -5.75 -11.23
N GLY A 119 8.66 -6.36 -11.36
CA GLY A 119 8.88 -7.80 -11.15
C GLY A 119 8.81 -8.26 -9.70
N PHE A 120 8.45 -9.53 -9.52
CA PHE A 120 8.58 -10.27 -8.26
C PHE A 120 9.71 -11.30 -8.42
N GLU A 121 10.59 -11.37 -7.44
CA GLU A 121 11.66 -12.38 -7.38
C GLU A 121 11.20 -13.68 -6.70
N SER A 122 11.95 -14.74 -7.01
CA SER A 122 11.56 -16.16 -7.05
C SER A 122 11.68 -16.92 -5.72
N MET A 123 10.80 -17.93 -5.55
CA MET A 123 10.97 -19.04 -4.61
C MET A 123 10.40 -20.32 -5.25
N MET A 124 11.14 -21.43 -5.25
CA MET A 124 10.65 -22.68 -5.84
C MET A 124 9.56 -23.34 -4.98
N LEU A 125 8.33 -23.39 -5.48
CA LEU A 125 7.22 -24.20 -4.95
C LEU A 125 6.60 -25.01 -6.11
N THR A 126 6.23 -26.26 -5.86
CA THR A 126 5.56 -27.11 -6.85
C THR A 126 4.07 -26.75 -6.97
N ASP A 127 3.52 -26.84 -8.18
CA ASP A 127 2.23 -26.25 -8.55
C ASP A 127 1.01 -26.90 -7.84
N GLU A 128 1.10 -28.18 -7.45
CA GLU A 128 -0.04 -28.98 -6.97
C GLU A 128 -0.46 -28.67 -5.53
N ASN A 129 0.47 -28.22 -4.67
CA ASN A 129 0.21 -28.02 -3.23
C ASN A 129 0.00 -26.55 -2.86
N VAL A 130 -0.26 -25.73 -3.87
CA VAL A 130 -0.41 -24.29 -3.72
C VAL A 130 -1.68 -23.81 -4.39
N ARG A 131 -2.45 -23.01 -3.65
CA ARG A 131 -3.71 -22.41 -4.11
C ARG A 131 -3.56 -20.90 -4.27
N PHE A 132 -4.19 -20.38 -5.31
CA PHE A 132 -4.22 -18.96 -5.62
C PHE A 132 -5.66 -18.47 -5.66
N TYR A 133 -5.93 -17.40 -4.93
CA TYR A 133 -7.24 -16.77 -4.84
C TYR A 133 -7.13 -15.30 -5.20
N SER A 134 -8.12 -14.74 -5.89
CA SER A 134 -8.14 -13.32 -6.22
C SER A 134 -9.53 -12.72 -6.16
N SER A 135 -9.61 -11.42 -5.89
CA SER A 135 -10.84 -10.67 -6.17
C SER A 135 -11.12 -10.69 -7.68
N SER A 136 -12.36 -10.45 -8.08
CA SER A 136 -12.79 -10.32 -9.49
C SER A 136 -12.14 -9.19 -10.28
N VAL A 137 -11.29 -8.37 -9.65
CA VAL A 137 -10.69 -7.20 -10.29
C VAL A 137 -9.40 -7.55 -11.04
N ASP A 138 -9.33 -7.16 -12.31
CA ASP A 138 -8.22 -7.48 -13.23
C ASP A 138 -6.83 -7.27 -12.67
N ARG A 139 -6.57 -6.10 -12.06
CA ARG A 139 -5.25 -5.81 -11.47
C ARG A 139 -4.87 -6.78 -10.36
N SER A 140 -5.85 -7.32 -9.62
CA SER A 140 -5.62 -8.33 -8.58
C SER A 140 -5.34 -9.71 -9.21
N ILE A 141 -6.08 -10.08 -10.25
CA ILE A 141 -5.88 -11.34 -10.99
C ILE A 141 -4.50 -11.32 -11.68
N ALA A 142 -4.18 -10.23 -12.37
CA ALA A 142 -2.89 -10.02 -13.02
C ALA A 142 -1.73 -10.04 -12.01
N SER A 143 -1.93 -9.47 -10.81
CA SER A 143 -0.93 -9.55 -9.75
C SER A 143 -0.70 -11.00 -9.28
N GLY A 144 -1.77 -11.79 -9.15
CA GLY A 144 -1.66 -13.21 -8.81
C GLY A 144 -0.91 -14.02 -9.86
N ARG A 145 -1.17 -13.76 -11.15
CA ARG A 145 -0.45 -14.38 -12.26
C ARG A 145 1.03 -13.95 -12.28
N ALA A 146 1.30 -12.66 -12.08
CA ALA A 146 2.66 -12.14 -12.03
C ALA A 146 3.47 -12.74 -10.88
N PHE A 147 2.86 -12.87 -9.70
CA PHE A 147 3.47 -13.53 -8.55
C PHE A 147 3.78 -15.00 -8.85
N TYR A 148 2.81 -15.74 -9.41
CA TYR A 148 3.01 -17.14 -9.80
C TYR A 148 4.13 -17.32 -10.83
N ASN A 149 4.21 -16.46 -11.83
CA ASN A 149 5.29 -16.50 -12.81
C ASN A 149 6.66 -16.22 -12.17
N GLY A 150 6.76 -15.23 -11.27
CA GLY A 150 7.99 -14.97 -10.52
C GLY A 150 8.40 -16.17 -9.66
N LEU A 151 7.43 -16.81 -8.99
CA LEU A 151 7.63 -18.01 -8.17
C LEU A 151 8.18 -19.20 -8.99
N THR A 152 7.71 -19.37 -10.22
CA THR A 152 8.06 -20.52 -11.08
C THR A 152 9.25 -20.26 -12.01
N ASN A 153 9.92 -19.11 -11.90
CA ASN A 153 10.91 -18.62 -12.88
C ASN A 153 10.34 -18.57 -14.31
N GLY A 154 9.02 -18.37 -14.45
CA GLY A 154 8.35 -18.18 -15.72
C GLY A 154 8.68 -16.82 -16.35
N PRO A 155 8.39 -16.62 -17.65
CA PRO A 155 8.60 -15.33 -18.30
C PRO A 155 7.78 -14.24 -17.59
N PRO A 156 8.27 -12.99 -17.54
CA PRO A 156 7.51 -11.87 -16.98
C PRO A 156 6.11 -11.81 -17.60
N VAL A 157 5.07 -11.76 -16.76
CA VAL A 157 3.71 -11.53 -17.26
C VAL A 157 3.66 -10.12 -17.81
N GLN A 158 3.57 -10.00 -19.14
CA GLN A 158 3.12 -8.75 -19.73
C GLN A 158 1.65 -8.57 -19.33
N PRO A 159 1.26 -7.41 -18.77
CA PRO A 159 -0.15 -7.08 -18.65
C PRO A 159 -0.82 -7.30 -20.01
N ILE A 160 -2.04 -7.82 -20.03
CA ILE A 160 -2.71 -8.12 -21.30
C ILE A 160 -3.30 -6.80 -21.83
N TRP A 161 -2.43 -5.93 -22.35
CA TRP A 161 -2.71 -4.53 -22.73
C TRP A 161 -3.76 -4.36 -23.84
N ASN A 162 -4.15 -5.44 -24.52
CA ASN A 162 -5.05 -5.42 -25.68
C ASN A 162 -6.38 -6.16 -25.48
N ARG A 163 -6.76 -6.53 -24.25
CA ARG A 163 -8.10 -7.10 -23.99
C ARG A 163 -8.98 -6.09 -23.26
N LYS A 164 -10.04 -5.62 -23.91
CA LYS A 164 -11.16 -4.96 -23.23
C LYS A 164 -11.91 -6.03 -22.45
N LEU A 165 -11.73 -6.08 -21.13
CA LEU A 165 -12.70 -6.77 -20.28
C LEU A 165 -13.90 -5.84 -20.12
N TYR A 166 -15.02 -6.20 -20.75
CA TYR A 166 -16.25 -5.42 -20.70
C TYR A 166 -16.91 -5.61 -19.33
N CYS A 167 -16.44 -4.83 -18.35
CA CYS A 167 -17.18 -4.61 -17.12
C CYS A 167 -18.09 -3.42 -17.41
N GLY A 168 -19.38 -3.65 -17.61
CA GLY A 168 -20.34 -2.56 -17.84
C GLY A 168 -20.17 -1.42 -16.82
N ASP A 169 -20.41 -0.20 -17.27
CA ASP A 169 -20.42 0.98 -16.41
C ASP A 169 -21.63 0.90 -15.47
N ASP A 170 -21.44 0.31 -14.28
CA ASP A 170 -22.06 0.64 -12.98
C ASP A 170 -22.08 -0.56 -12.02
N GLU A 171 -22.31 -0.25 -10.74
CA GLU A 171 -22.35 -1.07 -9.52
C GLU A 171 -22.43 -2.60 -9.70
N VAL A 172 -21.31 -3.27 -9.39
CA VAL A 172 -21.14 -4.72 -9.15
C VAL A 172 -21.65 -5.64 -10.28
N PRO A 173 -20.81 -5.97 -11.28
CA PRO A 173 -21.14 -7.01 -12.24
C PRO A 173 -21.06 -8.40 -11.59
N ALA A 174 -22.11 -9.21 -11.74
CA ALA A 174 -22.19 -10.59 -11.22
C ALA A 174 -21.22 -11.58 -11.91
N SER A 175 -20.59 -11.19 -13.02
CA SER A 175 -19.48 -11.90 -13.64
C SER A 175 -18.85 -11.02 -14.73
N CYS A 176 -17.53 -11.02 -14.82
CA CYS A 176 -16.80 -10.40 -15.93
C CYS A 176 -16.52 -11.47 -16.98
N ILE A 177 -16.95 -11.25 -18.24
CA ILE A 177 -16.69 -12.17 -19.35
C ILE A 177 -15.40 -11.72 -20.06
N LEU A 178 -14.47 -12.66 -20.22
CA LEU A 178 -13.34 -12.52 -21.14
C LEU A 178 -13.87 -12.76 -22.56
N ASP A 179 -13.67 -11.81 -23.48
CA ASP A 179 -13.79 -12.09 -24.90
C ASP A 179 -12.80 -13.22 -25.24
N GLU A 180 -13.35 -14.37 -25.66
CA GLU A 180 -12.82 -15.61 -26.27
C GLU A 180 -11.31 -15.97 -26.12
N PRO A 181 -10.95 -17.26 -25.95
CA PRO A 181 -9.60 -17.67 -25.65
C PRO A 181 -8.69 -17.56 -26.88
N VAL A 182 -7.67 -16.70 -26.82
CA VAL A 182 -6.46 -16.94 -27.62
C VAL A 182 -5.83 -18.22 -27.07
N ALA A 183 -6.00 -19.30 -27.81
CA ALA A 183 -5.22 -20.52 -27.70
C ALA A 183 -3.76 -20.18 -28.01
N ASP A 184 -3.03 -19.69 -27.01
CA ASP A 184 -1.59 -19.88 -26.96
C ASP A 184 -1.34 -21.02 -25.96
N SER A 185 -1.20 -22.22 -26.50
CA SER A 185 -1.00 -23.48 -25.76
C SER A 185 0.33 -23.55 -25.00
N THR A 186 1.11 -22.46 -24.97
CA THR A 186 2.44 -22.43 -24.35
C THR A 186 2.52 -21.62 -23.05
N ILE A 187 1.48 -20.85 -22.68
CA ILE A 187 1.45 -20.13 -21.40
C ILE A 187 0.59 -20.90 -20.41
N HIS A 188 1.23 -21.65 -19.50
CA HIS A 188 0.57 -22.23 -18.33
C HIS A 188 0.06 -21.12 -17.41
N HIS A 189 -1.16 -20.62 -17.67
CA HIS A 189 -1.82 -19.73 -16.74
C HIS A 189 -2.25 -20.52 -15.50
N LYS A 190 -1.65 -20.23 -14.34
CA LYS A 190 -2.12 -20.76 -13.06
C LYS A 190 -3.61 -20.49 -12.92
N ASN A 191 -4.39 -21.52 -12.59
CA ASN A 191 -5.79 -21.37 -12.28
C ASN A 191 -5.92 -20.59 -10.96
N ILE A 192 -6.54 -19.41 -11.02
CA ILE A 192 -6.79 -18.53 -9.87
C ILE A 192 -8.28 -18.58 -9.55
N THR A 193 -8.62 -18.99 -8.34
CA THR A 193 -10.00 -19.01 -7.87
C THR A 193 -10.47 -17.59 -7.53
N ILE A 194 -11.56 -17.13 -8.15
CA ILE A 194 -12.16 -15.84 -7.82
C ILE A 194 -13.01 -15.97 -6.55
N ASN A 195 -12.80 -15.09 -5.57
CA ASN A 195 -13.55 -15.10 -4.31
C ASN A 195 -13.78 -13.68 -3.78
N ASP A 196 -14.84 -13.03 -4.24
CA ASP A 196 -15.20 -11.68 -3.80
C ASP A 196 -15.81 -11.64 -2.40
N ASP A 197 -16.47 -12.71 -1.97
CA ASP A 197 -17.05 -12.78 -0.62
C ASP A 197 -15.97 -12.64 0.46
N LEU A 198 -14.80 -13.24 0.23
CA LEU A 198 -13.65 -13.11 1.13
C LEU A 198 -12.73 -11.94 0.79
N LEU A 199 -12.58 -11.53 -0.49
CA LEU A 199 -11.57 -10.52 -0.88
C LEU A 199 -12.14 -9.13 -1.13
N ARG A 200 -13.47 -9.01 -1.21
CA ARG A 200 -14.21 -7.75 -1.44
C ARG A 200 -15.37 -7.57 -0.47
N PHE A 201 -15.26 -8.10 0.75
CA PHE A 201 -16.25 -7.90 1.82
C PHE A 201 -16.66 -6.42 2.00
N PHE A 202 -15.74 -5.47 1.77
CA PHE A 202 -15.99 -4.02 1.85
C PHE A 202 -17.01 -3.51 0.82
N ALA A 203 -17.18 -4.23 -0.30
CA ALA A 203 -18.15 -3.90 -1.34
C ALA A 203 -19.51 -4.57 -1.12
N GLN A 204 -19.61 -5.52 -0.18
CA GLN A 204 -20.81 -6.31 0.08
C GLN A 204 -21.44 -6.01 1.45
N CYS A 205 -20.63 -5.60 2.43
CA CYS A 205 -21.10 -5.32 3.79
C CYS A 205 -21.95 -4.04 3.82
N LYS A 206 -23.27 -4.19 3.75
CA LYS A 206 -24.25 -3.08 3.75
C LYS A 206 -24.04 -2.10 4.90
N ASN A 207 -23.84 -2.62 6.12
CA ASN A 207 -23.60 -1.79 7.29
C ASN A 207 -22.34 -0.92 7.13
N TYR A 208 -21.25 -1.47 6.57
CA TYR A 208 -20.02 -0.72 6.33
C TYR A 208 -20.26 0.37 5.28
N ILE A 209 -20.91 0.02 4.17
CA ILE A 209 -21.22 0.95 3.07
C ILE A 209 -22.05 2.14 3.59
N GLU A 210 -23.12 1.86 4.32
CA GLU A 210 -24.06 2.89 4.79
C GLU A 210 -23.48 3.73 5.94
N LYS A 211 -22.88 3.09 6.94
CA LYS A 211 -22.47 3.77 8.18
C LYS A 211 -21.09 4.40 8.10
N ILE A 212 -20.21 3.90 7.21
CA ILE A 212 -18.82 4.33 7.08
C ILE A 212 -18.54 4.92 5.70
N GLU A 213 -18.65 4.14 4.62
CA GLU A 213 -18.17 4.56 3.30
C GLU A 213 -18.93 5.77 2.75
N LYS A 214 -20.26 5.72 2.77
CA LYS A 214 -21.15 6.80 2.31
C LYS A 214 -21.32 7.91 3.36
N ASN A 215 -20.96 7.63 4.62
CA ASN A 215 -21.13 8.57 5.71
C ASN A 215 -19.92 9.51 5.86
N LYS A 216 -20.10 10.78 5.48
CA LYS A 216 -19.04 11.79 5.60
C LYS A 216 -18.58 12.01 7.05
N THR A 217 -19.43 11.77 8.05
CA THR A 217 -19.02 11.90 9.46
C THR A 217 -18.03 10.82 9.89
N ALA A 218 -17.96 9.69 9.16
CA ALA A 218 -16.99 8.65 9.45
C ALA A 218 -15.53 9.10 9.22
N SER A 219 -15.32 10.14 8.41
CA SER A 219 -14.00 10.71 8.10
C SER A 219 -13.83 12.15 8.58
N VAL A 220 -14.48 12.52 9.71
CA VAL A 220 -14.38 13.87 10.29
C VAL A 220 -12.93 14.32 10.51
N GLU A 221 -12.05 13.46 11.03
CA GLU A 221 -10.65 13.83 11.28
C GLU A 221 -9.89 14.14 9.99
N TYR A 222 -10.17 13.44 8.90
CA TYR A 222 -9.63 13.79 7.58
C TYR A 222 -10.07 15.20 7.16
N TYR A 223 -11.36 15.52 7.27
CA TYR A 223 -11.87 16.84 6.90
C TYR A 223 -11.42 17.97 7.84
N LYS A 224 -11.22 17.67 9.13
CA LYS A 224 -10.60 18.60 10.08
C LYS A 224 -9.17 18.91 9.68
N PHE A 225 -8.38 17.88 9.37
CA PHE A 225 -6.99 18.06 8.96
C PHE A 225 -6.87 18.84 7.64
N LEU A 226 -7.75 18.60 6.67
CA LEU A 226 -7.80 19.40 5.43
C LEU A 226 -8.07 20.90 5.65
N LYS A 227 -8.62 21.28 6.82
CA LYS A 227 -8.87 22.67 7.23
C LYS A 227 -7.81 23.20 8.19
N SER A 228 -6.76 22.43 8.47
CA SER A 228 -5.71 22.80 9.41
C SER A 228 -4.78 23.87 8.85
N GLU A 229 -4.03 24.52 9.75
CA GLU A 229 -2.98 25.46 9.39
C GLU A 229 -1.84 24.80 8.61
N TYR A 230 -1.59 23.49 8.79
CA TYR A 230 -0.55 22.76 8.05
C TYR A 230 -0.88 22.67 6.56
N VAL A 231 -2.14 22.34 6.22
CA VAL A 231 -2.61 22.28 4.83
C VAL A 231 -2.66 23.67 4.22
N ALA A 232 -3.13 24.66 4.98
CA ALA A 232 -3.11 26.05 4.54
C ALA A 232 -1.67 26.51 4.25
N ALA A 233 -0.72 26.28 5.16
CA ALA A 233 0.68 26.65 5.00
C ALA A 233 1.34 25.96 3.80
N SER A 234 1.10 24.66 3.59
CA SER A 234 1.60 23.93 2.41
C SER A 234 1.11 24.57 1.11
N TYR A 235 -0.18 24.93 1.05
CA TYR A 235 -0.77 25.62 -0.10
C TYR A 235 -0.23 27.04 -0.30
N GLU A 236 -0.14 27.84 0.77
CA GLU A 236 0.44 29.19 0.72
C GLU A 236 1.88 29.18 0.23
N ASN A 237 2.70 28.27 0.77
CA ASN A 237 4.10 28.13 0.38
C ASN A 237 4.21 27.71 -1.09
N PHE A 238 3.30 26.86 -1.59
CA PHE A 238 3.25 26.49 -3.00
C PHE A 238 2.92 27.69 -3.90
N LEU A 239 1.92 28.50 -3.55
CA LEU A 239 1.58 29.71 -4.30
C LEU A 239 2.75 30.70 -4.33
N GLN A 240 3.36 30.98 -3.17
CA GLN A 240 4.46 31.93 -3.05
C GLN A 240 5.69 31.48 -3.83
N ARG A 241 6.07 30.19 -3.71
CA ARG A 241 7.24 29.62 -4.39
C ARG A 241 7.18 29.80 -5.90
N TYR A 242 5.99 29.69 -6.49
CA TYR A 242 5.77 29.78 -7.92
C TYR A 242 5.07 31.06 -8.37
N ASN A 243 4.95 32.07 -7.50
CA ASN A 243 4.26 33.34 -7.80
C ASN A 243 2.89 33.16 -8.48
N LEU A 244 2.09 32.23 -7.95
CA LEU A 244 0.79 31.85 -8.52
C LEU A 244 -0.34 32.71 -7.96
N ASN A 245 -1.32 33.02 -8.81
CA ASN A 245 -2.53 33.71 -8.39
C ASN A 245 -3.44 32.77 -7.59
N ARG A 246 -3.82 33.17 -6.37
CA ARG A 246 -4.70 32.40 -5.49
C ARG A 246 -6.02 32.01 -6.17
N ASP A 247 -6.61 32.91 -6.96
CA ASP A 247 -7.92 32.66 -7.58
C ASP A 247 -7.88 31.53 -8.61
N ASP A 248 -6.70 31.20 -9.12
CA ASP A 248 -6.51 30.16 -10.13
C ASP A 248 -6.21 28.78 -9.52
N TYR A 249 -6.02 28.65 -8.19
CA TYR A 249 -5.59 27.40 -7.54
C TYR A 249 -6.29 27.13 -6.21
N ALA A 250 -6.32 25.88 -5.78
CA ALA A 250 -6.88 25.44 -4.50
C ALA A 250 -5.93 24.47 -3.76
N PRO A 251 -6.08 24.25 -2.45
CA PRO A 251 -5.26 23.28 -1.71
C PRO A 251 -5.27 21.87 -2.31
N ASP A 252 -6.39 21.45 -2.92
CA ASP A 252 -6.48 20.13 -3.59
C ASP A 252 -5.57 20.02 -4.82
N ASP A 253 -5.05 21.13 -5.37
CA ASP A 253 -4.06 21.10 -6.44
C ASP A 253 -2.70 20.59 -5.93
N VAL A 254 -2.29 20.98 -4.72
CA VAL A 254 -1.04 20.48 -4.11
C VAL A 254 -1.18 19.00 -3.78
N ARG A 255 -2.37 18.58 -3.31
CA ARG A 255 -2.70 17.16 -3.15
C ARG A 255 -2.64 16.39 -4.47
N THR A 256 -3.11 17.01 -5.55
CA THR A 256 -3.08 16.42 -6.90
C THR A 256 -1.65 16.25 -7.39
N ILE A 257 -0.77 17.24 -7.16
CA ILE A 257 0.66 17.18 -7.42
C ILE A 257 1.32 16.06 -6.61
N PHE A 258 1.02 15.96 -5.31
CA PHE A 258 1.47 14.86 -4.44
C PHE A 258 1.06 13.48 -4.99
N LEU A 259 -0.18 13.34 -5.45
CA LEU A 259 -0.65 12.09 -6.05
C LEU A 259 0.08 11.78 -7.37
N ALA A 260 0.25 12.77 -8.25
CA ALA A 260 0.97 12.62 -9.52
C ALA A 260 2.41 12.14 -9.29
N CYS A 261 3.15 12.85 -8.43
CA CYS A 261 4.47 12.45 -7.97
C CYS A 261 4.48 11.01 -7.44
N SER A 262 3.55 10.67 -6.54
CA SER A 262 3.48 9.34 -5.94
C SER A 262 3.33 8.22 -6.98
N TYR A 263 2.46 8.42 -7.97
CA TYR A 263 2.23 7.45 -9.04
C TYR A 263 3.44 7.31 -9.96
N GLU A 264 4.13 8.41 -10.29
CA GLU A 264 5.33 8.35 -11.12
C GLU A 264 6.49 7.64 -10.43
N ILE A 265 6.76 7.97 -9.17
CA ILE A 265 7.79 7.28 -8.37
C ILE A 265 7.51 5.77 -8.29
N ALA A 266 6.24 5.40 -8.14
CA ALA A 266 5.87 3.99 -8.10
C ALA A 266 6.04 3.27 -9.45
N ALA A 267 5.87 3.99 -10.55
CA ALA A 267 5.99 3.48 -11.92
C ALA A 267 7.43 3.45 -12.46
N MET A 268 8.34 4.24 -11.88
CA MET A 268 9.74 4.30 -12.31
C MET A 268 10.49 2.97 -12.06
N ASN A 269 11.37 2.57 -12.98
CA ASN A 269 12.21 1.37 -12.83
C ASN A 269 13.68 1.68 -12.55
N ASP A 270 14.13 2.89 -12.87
CA ASP A 270 15.48 3.38 -12.63
C ASP A 270 15.41 4.83 -12.09
N PHE A 271 16.28 5.15 -11.12
CA PHE A 271 16.42 6.47 -10.48
C PHE A 271 17.73 7.15 -10.87
N SER A 272 18.54 6.52 -11.73
CA SER A 272 19.78 7.07 -12.28
C SER A 272 19.53 8.38 -13.07
N ASP A 273 18.33 8.53 -13.64
CA ASP A 273 17.89 9.67 -14.44
C ASP A 273 16.75 10.45 -13.75
N ASN A 274 17.08 11.34 -12.83
CA ASN A 274 16.21 12.41 -12.29
C ASN A 274 14.84 12.01 -11.67
N ILE A 275 14.64 12.41 -10.42
CA ILE A 275 13.33 12.35 -9.74
C ILE A 275 12.25 13.04 -10.58
N SER A 276 11.05 12.43 -10.63
CA SER A 276 9.85 12.97 -11.31
C SER A 276 9.74 14.50 -11.16
N PRO A 277 9.57 15.25 -12.26
CA PRO A 277 9.37 16.70 -12.19
C PRO A 277 8.14 17.12 -11.37
N TRP A 278 7.13 16.26 -11.23
CA TRP A 278 5.99 16.50 -10.34
C TRP A 278 6.39 16.49 -8.87
N CYS A 279 7.34 15.64 -8.50
CA CYS A 279 7.90 15.62 -7.15
C CYS A 279 8.72 16.89 -6.85
N LYS A 280 9.39 17.47 -7.85
CA LYS A 280 10.12 18.76 -7.72
C LYS A 280 9.21 19.95 -7.42
N LEU A 281 7.89 19.83 -7.61
CA LEU A 281 6.91 20.85 -7.25
C LEU A 281 6.61 20.88 -5.73
N LEU A 282 7.03 19.85 -5.00
CA LEU A 282 6.80 19.68 -3.57
C LEU A 282 8.08 19.94 -2.78
N THR A 283 7.94 20.42 -1.56
CA THR A 283 9.04 20.49 -0.59
C THR A 283 8.99 19.34 0.41
N PRO A 284 10.11 19.09 1.12
CA PRO A 284 10.13 18.14 2.23
C PRO A 284 9.08 18.39 3.31
N SER A 285 8.61 19.63 3.49
CA SER A 285 7.54 19.94 4.43
C SER A 285 6.13 19.68 3.87
N ASP A 286 5.94 19.66 2.55
CA ASP A 286 4.63 19.44 1.93
C ASP A 286 4.23 17.96 2.00
N ILE A 287 5.20 17.07 1.82
CA ILE A 287 5.01 15.62 1.70
C ILE A 287 4.38 14.98 2.94
N PRO A 288 4.90 15.17 4.17
CA PRO A 288 4.29 14.58 5.35
C PRO A 288 2.87 15.11 5.59
N VAL A 289 2.55 16.35 5.20
CA VAL A 289 1.19 16.90 5.30
C VAL A 289 0.23 16.10 4.42
N TRP A 290 0.58 15.91 3.15
CA TRP A 290 -0.29 15.21 2.21
C TRP A 290 -0.34 13.69 2.45
N GLU A 291 0.76 13.08 2.89
CA GLU A 291 0.78 11.69 3.38
C GLU A 291 -0.17 11.53 4.57
N TYR A 292 -0.05 12.38 5.59
CA TYR A 292 -0.88 12.30 6.79
C TYR A 292 -2.37 12.46 6.50
N SER A 293 -2.72 13.36 5.57
CA SER A 293 -4.10 13.50 5.11
C SER A 293 -4.63 12.19 4.52
N ALA A 294 -3.82 11.47 3.76
CA ALA A 294 -4.20 10.20 3.17
C ALA A 294 -4.27 9.08 4.22
N ASP A 295 -3.33 9.06 5.17
CA ASP A 295 -3.33 8.11 6.28
C ASP A 295 -4.54 8.29 7.20
N LEU A 296 -4.94 9.51 7.53
CA LEU A 296 -6.19 9.79 8.26
C LEU A 296 -7.39 9.19 7.53
N LYS A 297 -7.48 9.41 6.22
CA LYS A 297 -8.58 8.87 5.42
C LYS A 297 -8.60 7.34 5.45
N HIS A 298 -7.45 6.69 5.33
CA HIS A 298 -7.34 5.23 5.39
C HIS A 298 -7.61 4.67 6.79
N TYR A 299 -7.08 5.30 7.83
CA TYR A 299 -7.28 4.93 9.22
C TYR A 299 -8.76 4.89 9.59
N TRP A 300 -9.45 6.00 9.30
CA TRP A 300 -10.84 6.19 9.70
C TRP A 300 -11.82 5.36 8.88
N LEU A 301 -11.56 5.16 7.59
CA LEU A 301 -12.50 4.45 6.72
C LEU A 301 -12.20 2.96 6.54
N LYS A 302 -10.97 2.49 6.81
CA LYS A 302 -10.53 1.14 6.40
C LYS A 302 -9.72 0.39 7.46
N SER A 303 -9.48 0.99 8.61
CA SER A 303 -8.66 0.40 9.68
C SER A 303 -9.27 0.76 11.05
N TYR A 304 -8.46 1.06 12.06
CA TYR A 304 -8.83 1.25 13.47
C TYR A 304 -9.81 2.40 13.79
N GLY A 305 -10.26 3.19 12.81
CA GLY A 305 -11.27 4.23 13.04
C GLY A 305 -12.53 3.71 13.74
N TYR A 306 -13.07 2.60 13.23
CA TYR A 306 -14.29 1.94 13.72
C TYR A 306 -14.16 0.42 13.62
N ASP A 307 -14.75 -0.29 14.57
CA ASP A 307 -14.68 -1.76 14.63
C ASP A 307 -15.25 -2.42 13.38
N LEU A 308 -16.32 -1.85 12.82
CA LEU A 308 -16.95 -2.33 11.60
C LEU A 308 -16.00 -2.34 10.39
N ASN A 309 -14.97 -1.48 10.38
CA ASN A 309 -14.00 -1.45 9.30
C ASN A 309 -13.24 -2.77 9.18
N TYR A 310 -12.95 -3.42 10.30
CA TYR A 310 -12.11 -4.62 10.35
C TYR A 310 -12.84 -5.90 10.76
N ILE A 311 -13.97 -5.82 11.47
CA ILE A 311 -14.83 -7.00 11.76
C ILE A 311 -15.32 -7.68 10.48
N GLN A 312 -15.61 -6.90 9.43
CA GLN A 312 -16.01 -7.44 8.13
C GLN A 312 -14.94 -8.30 7.45
N SER A 313 -13.68 -8.21 7.87
CA SER A 313 -12.57 -9.04 7.35
C SER A 313 -12.41 -10.38 8.06
N CYS A 314 -13.11 -10.59 9.18
CA CYS A 314 -13.02 -11.81 9.98
C CYS A 314 -13.32 -13.10 9.19
N PRO A 315 -14.25 -13.15 8.22
CA PRO A 315 -14.44 -14.35 7.40
C PRO A 315 -13.17 -14.75 6.62
N LEU A 316 -12.47 -13.80 6.00
CA LEU A 316 -11.20 -14.07 5.31
C LEU A 316 -10.12 -14.53 6.29
N LEU A 317 -9.97 -13.84 7.42
CA LEU A 317 -8.99 -14.25 8.45
C LEU A 317 -9.29 -15.66 8.98
N GLY A 318 -10.57 -15.98 9.22
CA GLY A 318 -11.01 -17.31 9.65
C GLY A 318 -10.69 -18.40 8.63
N GLU A 319 -10.88 -18.13 7.34
CA GLU A 319 -10.49 -19.05 6.26
C GLU A 319 -8.98 -19.26 6.21
N MET A 320 -8.18 -18.18 6.31
CA MET A 320 -6.72 -18.29 6.36
C MET A 320 -6.25 -19.15 7.54
N LEU A 321 -6.80 -18.92 8.74
CA LEU A 321 -6.49 -19.70 9.95
C LEU A 321 -6.93 -21.17 9.84
N THR A 322 -8.06 -21.42 9.18
CA THR A 322 -8.55 -22.79 8.91
C THR A 322 -7.57 -23.53 8.01
N GLN A 323 -7.11 -22.92 6.92
CA GLN A 323 -6.14 -23.52 6.01
C GLN A 323 -4.79 -23.78 6.68
N ILE A 324 -4.33 -22.86 7.54
CA ILE A 324 -3.13 -23.04 8.37
C ILE A 324 -3.28 -24.25 9.29
N THR A 325 -4.41 -24.34 9.99
CA THR A 325 -4.69 -25.43 10.96
C THR A 325 -4.76 -26.78 10.25
N GLU A 326 -5.38 -26.82 9.07
CA GLU A 326 -5.50 -28.03 8.27
C GLU A 326 -4.14 -28.51 7.73
N ALA A 327 -3.31 -27.59 7.24
CA ALA A 327 -1.96 -27.92 6.80
C ALA A 327 -1.11 -28.50 7.95
N VAL A 328 -1.22 -27.95 9.17
CA VAL A 328 -0.55 -28.48 10.36
C VAL A 328 -1.03 -29.89 10.70
N ARG A 329 -2.36 -30.15 10.65
CA ARG A 329 -2.93 -31.48 10.90
C ARG A 329 -2.44 -32.50 9.88
N GLN A 330 -2.51 -32.18 8.60
CA GLN A 330 -2.03 -33.04 7.51
C GLN A 330 -0.55 -33.37 7.69
N PHE A 331 0.27 -32.37 7.99
CA PHE A 331 1.70 -32.58 8.23
C PHE A 331 1.98 -33.48 9.43
N ALA A 332 1.21 -33.36 10.51
CA ALA A 332 1.33 -34.23 11.67
C ALA A 332 0.88 -35.68 11.38
N PHE A 333 -0.24 -35.86 10.66
CA PHE A 333 -0.71 -37.19 10.25
C PHE A 333 0.23 -37.89 9.27
N GLY A 334 0.90 -37.12 8.40
CA GLY A 334 1.97 -37.58 7.51
C GLY A 334 3.31 -37.87 8.21
N GLY A 335 3.33 -37.93 9.55
CA GLY A 335 4.53 -38.24 10.33
C GLY A 335 5.62 -37.17 10.25
N PHE A 336 5.24 -35.90 10.07
CA PHE A 336 6.15 -34.76 9.90
C PHE A 336 7.08 -34.90 8.68
N ASN A 337 6.63 -35.63 7.65
CA ASN A 337 7.39 -35.81 6.43
C ASN A 337 7.30 -34.55 5.53
N GLN A 338 8.44 -33.90 5.32
CA GLN A 338 8.50 -32.72 4.46
C GLN A 338 8.25 -33.00 2.98
N SER A 339 8.37 -34.25 2.55
CA SER A 339 8.07 -34.67 1.17
C SER A 339 6.61 -35.13 1.01
N ASP A 340 5.78 -35.03 2.04
CA ASP A 340 4.37 -35.39 1.93
C ASP A 340 3.65 -34.42 0.99
N VAL A 341 3.19 -34.97 -0.13
CA VAL A 341 2.48 -34.27 -1.20
C VAL A 341 1.02 -33.97 -0.83
N SER A 342 0.45 -34.61 0.18
CA SER A 342 -0.92 -34.31 0.63
C SER A 342 -1.00 -33.00 1.42
N VAL A 343 0.12 -32.55 1.98
CA VAL A 343 0.19 -31.35 2.81
C VAL A 343 0.05 -30.11 1.93
N HIS A 344 -1.00 -29.32 2.21
CA HIS A 344 -1.21 -28.03 1.58
C HIS A 344 -0.11 -27.03 1.97
N ARG A 345 0.76 -26.65 1.02
CA ARG A 345 1.99 -25.87 1.28
C ARG A 345 1.79 -24.37 1.18
N GLY A 346 0.82 -23.90 0.41
CA GLY A 346 0.71 -22.47 0.13
C GLY A 346 -0.69 -22.01 -0.22
N SER A 347 -1.12 -20.88 0.36
CA SER A 347 -2.28 -20.12 -0.09
C SER A 347 -1.91 -18.67 -0.33
N PHE A 348 -2.14 -18.21 -1.54
CA PHE A 348 -1.81 -16.85 -1.97
C PHE A 348 -3.09 -16.11 -2.39
N TRP A 349 -3.45 -15.07 -1.64
CA TRP A 349 -4.67 -14.30 -1.81
C TRP A 349 -4.36 -12.91 -2.37
N PHE A 350 -5.09 -12.47 -3.39
CA PHE A 350 -4.84 -11.19 -4.07
C PHE A 350 -6.08 -10.28 -4.01
N GLY A 351 -5.94 -9.16 -3.31
CA GLY A 351 -7.02 -8.19 -3.11
C GLY A 351 -6.54 -6.74 -3.20
N HIS A 352 -7.08 -5.90 -2.33
CA HIS A 352 -6.91 -4.45 -2.36
C HIS A 352 -6.30 -3.91 -1.07
N ALA A 353 -5.98 -2.61 -1.05
CA ALA A 353 -5.66 -1.93 0.21
C ALA A 353 -6.84 -2.03 1.19
N GLU A 354 -8.05 -1.97 0.64
CA GLU A 354 -9.34 -2.19 1.31
C GLU A 354 -9.54 -3.63 1.82
N THR A 355 -8.69 -4.59 1.42
CA THR A 355 -8.69 -5.97 1.95
C THR A 355 -7.62 -6.13 3.02
N VAL A 356 -6.40 -5.65 2.75
CA VAL A 356 -5.24 -5.81 3.65
C VAL A 356 -5.36 -4.97 4.91
N LEU A 357 -5.78 -3.69 4.81
CA LEU A 357 -5.89 -2.80 5.98
C LEU A 357 -6.85 -3.34 7.06
N PRO A 358 -8.05 -3.83 6.72
CA PRO A 358 -8.93 -4.51 7.67
C PRO A 358 -8.31 -5.73 8.34
N ILE A 359 -7.60 -6.59 7.59
CA ILE A 359 -6.96 -7.78 8.16
C ILE A 359 -5.86 -7.39 9.15
N VAL A 360 -5.00 -6.44 8.78
CA VAL A 360 -3.95 -5.89 9.67
C VAL A 360 -4.58 -5.33 10.94
N ALA A 361 -5.71 -4.62 10.82
CA ALA A 361 -6.43 -4.06 11.95
C ALA A 361 -7.07 -5.12 12.84
N ALA A 362 -7.68 -6.16 12.26
CA ALA A 362 -8.25 -7.28 13.00
C ALA A 362 -7.20 -8.05 13.81
N LEU A 363 -5.94 -8.07 13.35
CA LEU A 363 -4.81 -8.66 14.06
C LEU A 363 -4.20 -7.74 15.14
N GLY A 364 -4.60 -6.47 15.21
CA GLY A 364 -4.06 -5.51 16.17
C GLY A 364 -2.63 -5.02 15.87
N ILE A 365 -2.13 -5.21 14.64
CA ILE A 365 -0.78 -4.81 14.21
C ILE A 365 -0.79 -3.36 13.71
N PHE A 366 0.27 -2.58 13.97
CA PHE A 366 0.30 -1.13 13.69
C PHE A 366 -0.82 -0.35 14.41
N ASN A 367 -1.08 -0.75 15.66
CA ASN A 367 -2.02 -0.09 16.55
C ASN A 367 -1.27 0.66 17.66
N GLU A 368 -1.32 1.99 17.60
CA GLU A 368 -0.67 2.88 18.57
C GLU A 368 -1.27 2.79 19.99
N SER A 369 -2.42 2.10 20.16
CA SER A 369 -2.98 1.80 21.48
C SER A 369 -2.26 0.66 22.20
N VAL A 370 -1.50 -0.18 21.49
CA VAL A 370 -0.82 -1.34 22.10
C VAL A 370 0.25 -0.86 23.08
N GLY A 371 0.17 -1.34 24.32
CA GLY A 371 1.07 -0.92 25.41
C GLY A 371 0.63 0.34 26.14
N HIS A 372 -0.50 0.94 25.78
CA HIS A 372 -1.06 2.12 26.42
C HIS A 372 -2.34 1.82 27.20
N SER A 373 -2.58 2.55 28.29
CA SER A 373 -3.79 2.40 29.12
C SER A 373 -5.03 3.07 28.54
N LYS A 374 -4.86 3.86 27.47
CA LYS A 374 -5.92 4.57 26.75
C LYS A 374 -5.86 4.21 25.27
N VAL A 375 -7.00 4.30 24.60
CA VAL A 375 -7.07 4.14 23.15
C VAL A 375 -6.43 5.36 22.50
N HIS A 376 -5.39 5.13 21.71
CA HIS A 376 -4.74 6.13 20.86
C HIS A 376 -5.29 5.99 19.44
N LYS A 377 -5.98 7.04 18.97
CA LYS A 377 -6.49 7.14 17.61
C LYS A 377 -5.71 8.17 16.80
N LEU A 378 -5.61 7.95 15.50
CA LEU A 378 -5.03 8.92 14.58
C LEU A 378 -6.01 10.09 14.37
N THR A 379 -5.72 11.29 14.89
CA THR A 379 -6.61 12.46 14.77
C THR A 379 -5.95 13.60 14.01
N ALA A 380 -6.73 14.61 13.58
CA ALA A 380 -6.17 15.77 12.90
C ALA A 380 -5.09 16.50 13.72
N ASP A 381 -5.23 16.51 15.04
CA ASP A 381 -4.37 17.25 15.96
C ASP A 381 -3.08 16.48 16.32
N ASN A 382 -2.95 15.20 15.92
CA ASN A 382 -1.74 14.41 16.18
C ASN A 382 -0.62 14.64 15.14
N PHE A 383 -0.73 15.63 14.26
CA PHE A 383 0.25 15.80 13.18
C PHE A 383 1.67 16.14 13.68
N ASP A 384 1.81 17.01 14.69
CA ASP A 384 3.12 17.30 15.28
C ASP A 384 3.77 16.08 15.93
N GLU A 385 2.96 15.25 16.60
CA GLU A 385 3.41 13.98 17.18
C GLU A 385 3.87 13.03 16.06
N ARG A 386 3.10 12.95 14.97
CA ARG A 386 3.48 12.17 13.79
C ARG A 386 4.81 12.64 13.19
N LEU A 387 5.02 13.95 13.05
CA LEU A 387 6.29 14.49 12.56
C LEU A 387 7.47 14.10 13.46
N ARG A 388 7.29 14.15 14.79
CA ARG A 388 8.32 13.70 15.74
C ARG A 388 8.61 12.21 15.60
N MET A 389 7.60 11.36 15.42
CA MET A 389 7.79 9.92 15.18
C MET A 389 8.55 9.67 13.88
N LEU A 390 8.25 10.42 12.81
CA LEU A 390 8.98 10.31 11.53
C LEU A 390 10.44 10.77 11.62
N GLN A 391 10.80 11.61 12.60
CA GLN A 391 12.18 12.05 12.81
C GLN A 391 13.04 11.01 13.55
N GLN A 392 12.44 9.99 14.16
CA GLN A 392 13.17 8.91 14.82
C GLN A 392 13.92 8.05 13.78
N GLU A 393 15.09 7.53 14.15
CA GLU A 393 15.88 6.64 13.28
C GLU A 393 15.11 5.36 12.90
N GLN A 394 14.27 4.88 13.81
CA GLN A 394 13.32 3.81 13.58
C GLN A 394 11.95 4.25 14.10
N PRO A 395 10.98 4.46 13.19
CA PRO A 395 9.61 4.75 13.60
C PRO A 395 9.05 3.61 14.46
N PRO A 396 8.15 3.90 15.41
CA PRO A 396 7.57 2.88 16.28
C PRO A 396 6.91 1.76 15.46
N PRO A 397 7.09 0.47 15.81
CA PRO A 397 6.50 -0.64 15.07
C PRO A 397 4.96 -0.65 15.14
N THR A 398 4.38 0.07 16.10
CA THR A 398 2.93 0.27 16.25
C THR A 398 2.39 1.43 15.42
N MET A 399 3.25 2.20 14.76
CA MET A 399 2.86 3.39 14.01
C MET A 399 1.96 3.04 12.82
N PHE A 400 0.76 3.63 12.79
CA PHE A 400 -0.10 3.50 11.62
C PHE A 400 0.37 4.40 10.50
N ARG A 401 0.80 3.79 9.39
CA ARG A 401 1.24 4.49 8.18
C ARG A 401 0.98 3.66 6.95
N THR A 402 0.17 4.13 6.01
CA THR A 402 -0.22 3.25 4.88
C THR A 402 0.89 3.01 3.87
N GLY A 403 1.92 3.86 3.82
CA GLY A 403 3.14 3.60 3.05
C GLY A 403 3.92 2.38 3.54
N TYR A 404 3.73 1.98 4.79
CA TYR A 404 4.34 0.79 5.40
C TYR A 404 3.41 -0.42 5.29
N ILE A 405 2.15 -0.22 5.67
CA ILE A 405 1.20 -1.31 5.84
C ILE A 405 0.66 -1.79 4.50
N THR A 406 0.31 -0.85 3.62
CA THR A 406 -0.28 -1.14 2.32
C THR A 406 0.32 -0.23 1.24
N PRO A 407 1.63 -0.31 0.95
CA PRO A 407 2.17 0.19 -0.32
C PRO A 407 1.52 -0.56 -1.51
N PHE A 408 1.82 -0.17 -2.75
CA PHE A 408 1.59 -1.08 -3.87
C PHE A 408 2.31 -2.42 -3.62
N ALA A 409 1.67 -3.55 -3.97
CA ALA A 409 2.13 -4.90 -3.61
C ALA A 409 2.33 -5.17 -2.10
N GLY A 410 1.84 -4.28 -1.22
CA GLY A 410 1.84 -4.50 0.22
C GLY A 410 1.16 -5.81 0.59
N ASN A 411 1.70 -6.53 1.57
CA ASN A 411 1.28 -7.89 1.88
C ASN A 411 1.43 -8.21 3.37
N ILE A 412 0.77 -9.28 3.78
CA ILE A 412 0.92 -9.93 5.07
C ILE A 412 1.01 -11.43 4.85
N ALA A 413 1.93 -12.10 5.53
CA ALA A 413 2.13 -13.54 5.41
C ALA A 413 2.18 -14.20 6.79
N PHE A 414 1.52 -15.34 6.90
CA PHE A 414 1.59 -16.27 8.01
C PHE A 414 2.41 -17.47 7.57
N MET A 415 3.50 -17.74 8.28
CA MET A 415 4.42 -18.84 7.95
C MET A 415 4.48 -19.81 9.11
N VAL A 416 4.25 -21.09 8.82
CA VAL A 416 4.33 -22.17 9.80
C VAL A 416 5.65 -22.89 9.60
N TYR A 417 6.43 -23.00 10.67
CA TYR A 417 7.69 -23.75 10.69
C TYR A 417 7.58 -24.94 11.63
N TYR A 418 8.15 -26.07 11.24
CA TYR A 418 8.35 -27.23 12.10
C TYR A 418 9.78 -27.27 12.61
N CYS A 419 9.94 -27.33 13.93
CA CYS A 419 11.22 -27.27 14.62
C CYS A 419 11.41 -28.51 15.51
N PRO A 420 12.14 -29.55 15.07
CA PRO A 420 12.28 -30.82 15.80
C PRO A 420 12.81 -30.67 17.23
N GLU A 421 13.78 -29.77 17.46
CA GLU A 421 14.40 -29.54 18.78
C GLU A 421 13.52 -28.75 19.77
N SER A 422 12.44 -28.12 19.29
CA SER A 422 11.49 -27.37 20.14
C SER A 422 10.42 -28.29 20.73
N ALA A 423 10.02 -29.33 20.00
CA ALA A 423 9.01 -30.30 20.41
C ALA A 423 9.49 -31.17 21.58
N SER A 424 10.79 -31.45 21.68
CA SER A 424 11.39 -32.25 22.75
C SER A 424 11.53 -31.52 24.09
N ARG A 425 11.58 -30.18 24.12
CA ARG A 425 11.66 -29.40 25.38
C ARG A 425 10.31 -29.11 26.04
N GLN A 426 9.21 -29.10 25.30
CA GLN A 426 7.88 -28.92 25.91
C GLN A 426 7.40 -30.19 26.62
N LEU A 427 7.73 -31.38 26.10
CA LEU A 427 7.39 -32.66 26.72
C LEU A 427 8.19 -32.95 28.01
N SER A 428 9.35 -32.31 28.21
CA SER A 428 10.13 -32.44 29.45
C SER A 428 9.77 -31.40 30.53
N SER A 429 8.95 -30.39 30.20
CA SER A 429 8.52 -29.35 31.16
C SER A 429 7.19 -29.67 31.89
N GLN A 430 6.56 -30.80 31.59
CA GLN A 430 5.40 -31.32 32.35
C GLN A 430 5.77 -32.32 33.46
N TYR A 431 7.07 -32.56 33.67
CA TYR A 431 7.57 -33.30 34.82
C TYR A 431 8.76 -32.53 35.41
N PHE A 432 8.48 -31.45 36.16
CA PHE A 432 9.23 -31.02 37.35
C PHE A 432 8.41 -30.00 38.13
#